data_AF-A0A356X1Z0-F1
#
_entry.id   AF-A0A356X1Z0-F1
#
_cell.length_a   1.000
_cell.length_b   1.000
_cell.length_c   1.000
_cell.angle_alpha   90.00
_cell.angle_beta   90.00
_cell.angle_gamma   90.00
#
_symmetry.space_group_name_H-M   'P 1'
#
loop_
_entity.id
_entity.type
_entity.pdbx_description
1 polymer ?
#
loop_
_entity_poly.entity_id
_entity_poly.type
_entity_poly.pdbx_seq_one_letter_code
_entity_poly.pdbx_strand_id
1 'polypeptide(L)'
;MKHITDLYPKADSLTALEQVMLDELKQSNISPSDCIWGTSVCSDEINNTFLELGKHFKASGPFFFGGISGIPFTGKTGFGAFSSHIPDDGAAVILYGPHIGITKDGTPGKVLREGQSNPSSSCGSLIAGLESVKKGNVLNISHNDYQQGQVNKVLIENYEQIKEADNDVIATTEIGYNQ
;
A
#
# COMPACT_ATOMS: atom_id res chain seq x y z
N MET A 1 6.85 -5.53 17.91
CA MET A 1 5.67 -6.39 17.63
C MET A 1 4.48 -6.05 18.51
N LYS A 2 4.60 -5.97 19.85
CA LYS A 2 3.46 -5.67 20.74
C LYS A 2 2.59 -4.49 20.27
N HIS A 3 3.19 -3.34 19.98
CA HIS A 3 2.45 -2.17 19.51
C HIS A 3 1.78 -2.34 18.14
N ILE A 4 2.31 -3.21 17.27
CA ILE A 4 1.67 -3.50 15.97
C ILE A 4 0.36 -4.22 16.22
N THR A 5 0.35 -5.27 17.04
CA THR A 5 -0.87 -6.04 17.36
C THR A 5 -1.83 -5.29 18.28
N ASP A 6 -1.37 -4.31 19.06
CA ASP A 6 -2.24 -3.43 19.84
C ASP A 6 -3.08 -2.52 18.91
N LEU A 7 -2.49 -2.04 17.80
CA LEU A 7 -3.16 -1.18 16.82
C LEU A 7 -3.86 -1.97 15.70
N TYR A 8 -3.27 -3.09 15.29
CA TYR A 8 -3.75 -3.98 14.23
C TYR A 8 -3.74 -5.43 14.74
N PRO A 9 -4.78 -5.87 15.49
CA PRO A 9 -4.80 -7.18 16.14
C PRO A 9 -4.73 -8.39 15.18
N LYS A 10 -5.06 -8.18 13.91
CA LYS A 10 -5.01 -9.18 12.84
C LYS A 10 -3.78 -9.02 11.93
N ALA A 11 -2.81 -8.17 12.29
CA ALA A 11 -1.61 -7.99 11.48
C ALA A 11 -0.76 -9.26 11.48
N ASP A 12 -0.39 -9.69 10.28
CA ASP A 12 0.47 -10.83 10.04
C ASP A 12 1.84 -10.42 9.52
N SER A 13 2.83 -11.29 9.75
CA SER A 13 4.17 -11.12 9.18
C SER A 13 4.17 -11.36 7.67
N LEU A 14 5.18 -10.83 6.97
CA LEU A 14 5.37 -11.12 5.55
C LEU A 14 5.48 -12.62 5.25
N THR A 15 6.14 -13.40 6.12
CA THR A 15 6.24 -14.86 5.97
C THR A 15 4.88 -15.55 6.11
N ALA A 16 4.01 -15.06 7.00
CA ALA A 16 2.66 -15.58 7.12
C ALA A 16 1.82 -15.22 5.88
N LEU A 17 1.95 -13.98 5.38
CA LEU A 17 1.33 -13.55 4.12
C LEU A 17 1.78 -14.40 2.92
N GLU A 18 3.08 -14.69 2.82
CA GLU A 18 3.65 -15.59 1.80
C GLU A 18 2.97 -16.97 1.84
N GLN A 19 2.79 -17.54 3.04
CA GLN A 19 2.14 -18.83 3.20
C GLN A 19 0.66 -18.79 2.82
N VAL A 20 -0.09 -17.76 3.24
CA VAL A 20 -1.49 -17.56 2.86
C VAL A 20 -1.63 -17.51 1.34
N MET A 21 -0.78 -16.73 0.66
CA MET A 21 -0.77 -16.62 -0.79
C MET A 21 -0.55 -17.97 -1.48
N LEU A 22 0.41 -18.77 -0.99
CA LEU A 22 0.70 -20.10 -1.56
C LEU A 22 -0.44 -21.10 -1.30
N ASP A 23 -1.08 -21.02 -0.14
CA ASP A 23 -2.20 -21.90 0.21
C ASP A 23 -3.46 -21.60 -0.61
N GLU A 24 -3.74 -20.33 -0.90
CA GLU A 24 -4.86 -19.93 -1.79
C GLU A 24 -4.67 -20.45 -3.23
N LEU A 25 -3.45 -20.33 -3.76
CA LEU A 25 -3.12 -20.88 -5.08
C LEU A 25 -3.26 -22.40 -5.12
N LYS A 26 -2.78 -23.08 -4.08
CA LYS A 26 -2.90 -24.54 -3.93
C LYS A 26 -4.36 -24.98 -3.85
N GLN A 27 -5.20 -24.29 -3.08
CA GLN A 27 -6.63 -24.56 -3.00
C GLN A 27 -7.34 -24.37 -4.34
N SER A 28 -6.83 -23.45 -5.16
CA SER A 28 -7.33 -23.21 -6.52
C SER A 28 -6.76 -24.18 -7.57
N ASN A 29 -5.90 -25.13 -7.17
CA ASN A 29 -5.15 -26.02 -8.07
C ASN A 29 -4.30 -25.27 -9.11
N ILE A 30 -3.75 -24.11 -8.74
CA ILE A 30 -2.90 -23.28 -9.60
C ILE A 30 -1.47 -23.33 -9.06
N SER A 31 -0.50 -23.63 -9.92
CA SER A 31 0.92 -23.52 -9.53
C SER A 31 1.32 -22.04 -9.47
N PRO A 32 2.08 -21.59 -8.46
CA PRO A 32 2.67 -20.25 -8.47
C PRO A 32 3.49 -19.96 -9.72
N SER A 33 4.13 -20.99 -10.30
CA SER A 33 4.89 -20.87 -11.56
C SER A 33 4.02 -20.62 -12.80
N ASP A 34 2.70 -20.76 -12.69
CA ASP A 34 1.73 -20.48 -13.76
C ASP A 34 1.04 -19.13 -13.53
N CYS A 35 1.48 -18.38 -12.52
CA CYS A 35 0.98 -17.05 -12.22
C CYS A 35 1.96 -15.97 -12.69
N ILE A 36 1.40 -14.86 -13.17
CA ILE A 36 2.06 -13.56 -13.11
C ILE A 36 1.61 -12.83 -11.84
N TRP A 37 2.31 -11.77 -11.47
CA TRP A 37 1.95 -11.01 -10.29
C TRP A 37 2.14 -9.51 -10.48
N GLY A 38 1.46 -8.74 -9.64
CA GLY A 38 1.58 -7.29 -9.61
C GLY A 38 1.42 -6.74 -8.21
N THR A 39 1.83 -5.48 -8.04
CA THR A 39 1.77 -4.78 -6.76
C THR A 39 1.14 -3.40 -6.92
N SER A 40 0.28 -3.02 -5.99
CA SER A 40 -0.17 -1.63 -5.79
C SER A 40 0.18 -1.19 -4.37
N VAL A 41 1.45 -0.88 -4.17
CA VAL A 41 2.00 -0.41 -2.89
C VAL A 41 2.68 0.94 -3.07
N CYS A 42 2.96 1.64 -1.97
CA CYS A 42 3.57 2.96 -2.01
C CYS A 42 4.99 2.91 -2.58
N SER A 43 5.38 3.95 -3.33
CA SER A 43 6.74 4.14 -3.86
C SER A 43 7.85 4.24 -2.80
N ASP A 44 7.48 4.34 -1.51
CA ASP A 44 8.39 4.33 -0.37
C ASP A 44 9.24 3.04 -0.34
N GLU A 45 10.56 3.17 -0.19
CA GLU A 45 11.52 2.09 -0.37
C GLU A 45 11.35 0.94 0.62
N ILE A 46 10.77 1.21 1.79
CA ILE A 46 10.52 0.18 2.81
C ILE A 46 9.53 -0.88 2.33
N ASN A 47 8.71 -0.59 1.32
CA ASN A 47 7.78 -1.55 0.73
C ASN A 47 8.46 -2.49 -0.27
N ASN A 48 9.72 -2.24 -0.64
CA ASN A 48 10.44 -3.12 -1.57
C ASN A 48 10.68 -4.52 -0.98
N THR A 49 10.53 -4.72 0.34
CA THR A 49 10.58 -6.05 0.96
C THR A 49 9.52 -7.01 0.37
N PHE A 50 8.39 -6.50 -0.13
CA PHE A 50 7.39 -7.33 -0.80
C PHE A 50 7.87 -7.92 -2.13
N LEU A 51 8.95 -7.39 -2.73
CA LEU A 51 9.52 -7.90 -3.98
C LEU A 51 10.06 -9.33 -3.84
N GLU A 52 10.42 -9.75 -2.62
CA GLU A 52 10.85 -11.12 -2.31
C GLU A 52 9.75 -12.17 -2.60
N LEU A 53 8.47 -11.79 -2.58
CA LEU A 53 7.37 -12.68 -2.97
C LEU A 53 7.43 -13.06 -4.45
N GLY A 54 8.11 -12.24 -5.27
CA GLY A 54 8.30 -12.46 -6.69
C GLY A 54 8.98 -13.78 -7.04
N LYS A 55 9.78 -14.35 -6.14
CA LYS A 55 10.53 -15.60 -6.35
C LYS A 55 9.65 -16.81 -6.68
N HIS A 56 8.35 -16.75 -6.39
CA HIS A 56 7.39 -17.82 -6.66
C HIS A 56 6.77 -17.77 -8.05
N PHE A 57 6.87 -16.62 -8.73
CA PHE A 57 6.14 -16.35 -9.96
C PHE A 57 7.05 -16.43 -11.20
N LYS A 58 6.44 -16.68 -12.36
CA LYS A 58 7.17 -16.91 -13.62
C LYS A 58 7.88 -15.65 -14.16
N ALA A 59 7.41 -14.47 -13.77
CA ALA A 59 7.86 -13.20 -14.33
C ALA A 59 9.08 -12.64 -13.59
N SER A 60 9.92 -11.88 -14.30
CA SER A 60 11.13 -11.23 -13.75
C SER A 60 10.84 -10.21 -12.63
N GLY A 61 9.58 -9.82 -12.43
CA GLY A 61 9.15 -8.86 -11.43
C GLY A 61 7.65 -8.58 -11.52
N PRO A 62 7.09 -7.82 -10.58
CA PRO A 62 5.67 -7.50 -10.58
C PRO A 62 5.33 -6.46 -11.65
N PHE A 63 4.08 -6.47 -12.10
CA PHE A 63 3.48 -5.29 -12.70
C PHE A 63 3.18 -4.26 -11.60
N PHE A 64 3.74 -3.05 -11.71
CA PHE A 64 3.57 -2.00 -10.71
C PHE A 64 2.33 -1.16 -11.02
N PHE A 65 1.24 -1.42 -10.31
CA PHE A 65 -0.01 -0.64 -10.41
C PHE A 65 0.04 0.67 -9.65
N GLY A 66 0.82 0.69 -8.57
CA GLY A 66 0.76 1.68 -7.52
C GLY A 66 1.41 3.02 -7.86
N GLY A 67 1.84 3.70 -6.81
CA GLY A 67 2.48 5.01 -6.77
C GLY A 67 2.43 5.49 -5.33
N ILE A 68 2.53 6.79 -5.05
CA ILE A 68 2.51 7.24 -3.64
C ILE A 68 1.20 6.84 -2.94
N SER A 69 1.28 6.51 -1.64
CA SER A 69 0.16 5.98 -0.85
C SER A 69 -0.40 4.60 -1.27
N GLY A 70 0.16 3.96 -2.31
CA GLY A 70 -0.30 2.65 -2.78
C GLY A 70 -1.55 2.66 -3.66
N ILE A 71 -2.05 3.85 -4.03
CA ILE A 71 -3.18 4.01 -4.94
C ILE A 71 -2.81 3.47 -6.33
N PRO A 72 -3.68 2.68 -6.99
CA PRO A 72 -3.40 2.06 -8.29
C PRO A 72 -3.46 3.08 -9.45
N PHE A 73 -2.47 3.97 -9.52
CA PHE A 73 -2.42 5.08 -10.48
C PHE A 73 -2.33 4.68 -11.95
N THR A 74 -1.91 3.44 -12.25
CA THR A 74 -1.98 2.92 -13.63
C THR A 74 -3.42 2.76 -14.16
N GLY A 75 -4.40 2.68 -13.24
CA GLY A 75 -5.82 2.67 -13.55
C GLY A 75 -6.28 1.51 -14.43
N LYS A 76 -7.46 1.67 -15.04
CA LYS A 76 -8.09 0.65 -15.90
C LYS A 76 -7.20 0.27 -17.09
N THR A 77 -6.47 1.22 -17.65
CA THR A 77 -5.53 0.97 -18.75
C THR A 77 -4.39 0.06 -18.31
N GLY A 78 -3.78 0.34 -17.15
CA GLY A 78 -2.75 -0.53 -16.57
C GLY A 78 -3.26 -1.93 -16.25
N PHE A 79 -4.45 -2.02 -15.65
CA PHE A 79 -5.10 -3.31 -15.39
C PHE A 79 -5.38 -4.11 -16.67
N GLY A 80 -5.83 -3.45 -17.74
CA GLY A 80 -6.01 -4.09 -19.04
C GLY A 80 -4.70 -4.62 -19.63
N ALA A 81 -3.63 -3.82 -19.57
CA ALA A 81 -2.30 -4.25 -19.99
C ALA A 81 -1.82 -5.47 -19.19
N PHE A 82 -1.89 -5.42 -17.86
CA PHE A 82 -1.53 -6.55 -17.00
C PHE A 82 -2.36 -7.81 -17.30
N SER A 83 -3.68 -7.66 -17.48
CA SER A 83 -4.57 -8.79 -17.74
C SER A 83 -4.23 -9.51 -19.04
N SER A 84 -3.77 -8.78 -20.07
CA SER A 84 -3.32 -9.39 -21.33
C SER A 84 -2.01 -10.19 -21.22
N HIS A 85 -1.32 -10.12 -20.08
CA HIS A 85 -0.09 -10.86 -19.84
C HIS A 85 -0.32 -12.15 -19.04
N ILE A 86 -1.55 -12.39 -18.55
CA ILE A 86 -1.87 -13.58 -17.76
C ILE A 86 -1.65 -14.83 -18.64
N PRO A 87 -0.91 -15.85 -18.17
CA PRO A 87 -0.68 -17.06 -18.95
C PRO A 87 -2.00 -17.78 -19.27
N ASP A 88 -2.03 -18.48 -20.41
CA ASP A 88 -3.12 -19.40 -20.73
C ASP A 88 -3.27 -20.43 -19.61
N ASP A 89 -4.50 -20.65 -19.14
CA ASP A 89 -4.85 -21.51 -18.00
C ASP A 89 -4.12 -21.16 -16.67
N GLY A 90 -3.51 -19.97 -16.60
CA GLY A 90 -2.83 -19.45 -15.42
C GLY A 90 -3.68 -18.45 -14.64
N ALA A 91 -3.02 -17.72 -13.74
CA ALA A 91 -3.68 -16.66 -12.97
C ALA A 91 -2.78 -15.45 -12.71
N ALA A 92 -3.38 -14.46 -12.05
CA ALA A 92 -2.68 -13.30 -11.54
C ALA A 92 -2.81 -13.22 -10.02
N VAL A 93 -1.72 -12.84 -9.35
CA VAL A 93 -1.72 -12.44 -7.94
C VAL A 93 -1.47 -10.95 -7.85
N ILE A 94 -2.31 -10.21 -7.12
CA ILE A 94 -2.14 -8.77 -6.92
C ILE A 94 -2.05 -8.49 -5.42
N LEU A 95 -0.89 -7.99 -4.97
CA LEU A 95 -0.71 -7.47 -3.62
C LEU A 95 -0.95 -5.96 -3.62
N TYR A 96 -1.87 -5.46 -2.81
CA TYR A 96 -2.18 -4.03 -2.78
C TYR A 96 -2.47 -3.53 -1.37
N GLY A 97 -2.28 -2.22 -1.18
CA GLY A 97 -2.69 -1.51 0.01
C GLY A 97 -1.82 -0.29 0.32
N PRO A 98 -2.30 0.60 1.20
CA PRO A 98 -1.47 1.63 1.80
C PRO A 98 -0.49 0.99 2.78
N HIS A 99 0.38 1.81 3.36
CA HIS A 99 1.26 1.36 4.44
C HIS A 99 1.28 2.39 5.57
N ILE A 100 1.66 1.91 6.76
CA ILE A 100 1.81 2.71 7.96
C ILE A 100 3.05 2.26 8.71
N GLY A 101 3.91 3.22 9.07
CA GLY A 101 5.03 2.99 9.96
C GLY A 101 4.57 3.05 11.42
N ILE A 102 5.09 2.16 12.25
CA ILE A 102 4.89 2.20 13.71
C ILE A 102 6.26 2.21 14.36
N THR A 103 6.56 3.24 15.14
CA THR A 103 7.85 3.39 15.84
C THR A 103 7.96 2.43 17.04
N LYS A 104 9.16 2.31 17.62
CA LYS A 104 9.43 1.42 18.75
C LYS A 104 8.59 1.72 20.00
N ASP A 105 8.20 2.98 20.20
CA ASP A 105 7.32 3.45 21.27
C ASP A 105 5.82 3.35 20.93
N GLY A 106 5.48 2.81 19.75
CA GLY A 106 4.11 2.59 19.33
C GLY A 106 3.44 3.77 18.64
N THR A 107 4.18 4.83 18.27
CA THR A 107 3.61 5.97 17.54
C THR A 107 3.31 5.57 16.08
N PRO A 108 2.04 5.65 15.62
CA PRO A 108 1.70 5.39 14.22
C PRO A 108 2.12 6.54 13.29
N GLY A 109 2.30 6.23 12.01
CA GLY A 109 2.62 7.21 10.96
C GLY A 109 4.11 7.52 10.81
N LYS A 110 5.00 6.82 11.51
CA LYS A 110 6.44 7.09 11.51
C LYS A 110 7.27 5.81 11.55
N VAL A 111 8.48 5.88 10.99
CA VAL A 111 9.48 4.82 11.07
C VAL A 111 10.87 5.41 11.23
N LEU A 112 11.76 4.74 11.96
CA LEU A 112 13.18 5.07 11.98
C LEU A 112 13.86 4.36 10.79
N ARG A 113 14.27 5.14 9.79
CA ARG A 113 14.94 4.61 8.59
C ARG A 113 16.42 4.39 8.85
N GLU A 114 16.99 3.45 8.10
CA GLU A 114 18.43 3.24 8.10
C GLU A 114 19.16 4.54 7.72
N GLY A 115 20.22 4.87 8.47
CA GLY A 115 20.98 6.10 8.25
C GLY A 115 20.32 7.38 8.79
N GLN A 116 19.14 7.33 9.42
CA GLN A 116 18.51 8.49 10.07
C GLN A 116 18.65 8.44 11.60
N SER A 117 18.79 9.61 12.24
CA SER A 117 18.82 9.73 13.71
C SER A 117 17.44 9.88 14.33
N ASN A 118 16.44 10.31 13.55
CA ASN A 118 15.09 10.59 14.01
C ASN A 118 14.05 9.88 13.12
N PRO A 119 12.92 9.42 13.68
CA PRO A 119 11.82 8.87 12.89
C PRO A 119 11.27 9.88 11.88
N SER A 120 10.97 9.41 10.68
CA SER A 120 10.34 10.18 9.60
C SER A 120 8.97 9.59 9.24
N SER A 121 8.14 10.36 8.54
CA SER A 121 6.76 9.97 8.20
C SER A 121 6.70 8.71 7.34
N SER A 122 5.69 7.87 7.59
CA SER A 122 5.41 6.64 6.85
C SER A 122 3.94 6.24 7.05
N CYS A 123 3.07 6.29 6.04
CA CYS A 123 3.29 6.75 4.66
C CYS A 123 3.47 8.28 4.56
N GLY A 124 4.58 8.75 3.98
CA GLY A 124 4.85 10.18 3.84
C GLY A 124 3.76 10.95 3.08
N SER A 125 3.21 10.37 2.02
CA SER A 125 2.18 11.00 1.18
C SER A 125 0.82 11.12 1.90
N LEU A 126 0.40 10.08 2.63
CA LEU A 126 -0.82 10.12 3.45
C LEU A 126 -0.69 11.13 4.59
N ILE A 127 0.45 11.15 5.30
CA ILE A 127 0.68 12.11 6.39
C ILE A 127 0.72 13.55 5.86
N ALA A 128 1.40 13.79 4.73
CA ALA A 128 1.42 15.12 4.11
C ALA A 128 0.01 15.56 3.68
N GLY A 129 -0.78 14.64 3.12
CA GLY A 129 -2.16 14.88 2.75
C GLY A 129 -3.05 15.19 3.96
N LEU A 130 -2.95 14.42 5.05
CA LEU A 130 -3.69 14.66 6.29
C LEU A 130 -3.40 16.06 6.85
N GLU A 131 -2.11 16.43 6.96
CA GLU A 131 -1.70 17.74 7.45
C GLU A 131 -2.14 18.89 6.52
N SER A 132 -2.21 18.63 5.21
CA SER A 132 -2.75 19.55 4.22
C SER A 132 -4.24 19.81 4.44
N VAL A 133 -5.04 18.75 4.59
CA VAL A 133 -6.50 18.85 4.78
C VAL A 133 -6.85 19.50 6.12
N LYS A 134 -6.13 19.16 7.20
CA LYS A 134 -6.29 19.82 8.51
C LYS A 134 -6.10 21.34 8.48
N LYS A 135 -5.25 21.83 7.58
CA LYS A 135 -4.99 23.27 7.39
C LYS A 135 -6.03 23.96 6.52
N GLY A 136 -7.06 23.25 6.06
CA GLY A 136 -8.13 23.78 5.22
C GLY A 136 -7.70 23.99 3.77
N ASN A 137 -6.71 23.24 3.27
CA ASN A 137 -6.31 23.36 1.88
C ASN A 137 -7.44 22.96 0.92
N VAL A 138 -7.58 23.74 -0.14
CA VAL A 138 -8.44 23.43 -1.28
C VAL A 138 -7.72 22.48 -2.23
N LEU A 139 -8.49 21.60 -2.89
CA LEU A 139 -7.95 20.64 -3.85
C LEU A 139 -7.14 21.34 -4.93
N ASN A 140 -5.84 21.02 -5.00
CA ASN A 140 -4.93 21.50 -6.03
C ASN A 140 -4.27 20.31 -6.74
N ILE A 141 -4.67 20.05 -7.99
CA ILE A 141 -4.12 18.99 -8.82
C ILE A 141 -3.29 19.66 -9.91
N SER A 142 -1.97 19.47 -9.85
CA SER A 142 -1.05 19.93 -10.88
C SER A 142 -0.48 18.73 -11.64
N HIS A 143 -0.04 18.94 -12.88
CA HIS A 143 0.56 17.87 -13.67
C HIS A 143 1.82 17.27 -13.01
N ASN A 144 2.64 18.12 -12.37
CA ASN A 144 3.91 17.69 -11.78
C ASN A 144 3.76 17.09 -10.38
N ASP A 145 2.56 17.18 -9.77
CA ASP A 145 2.26 16.62 -8.45
C ASP A 145 0.89 15.92 -8.46
N TYR A 146 0.56 15.29 -9.59
CA TYR A 146 -0.76 14.75 -9.86
C TYR A 146 -1.17 13.69 -8.83
N GLN A 147 -0.25 12.79 -8.49
CA GLN A 147 -0.54 11.70 -7.55
C GLN A 147 -0.86 12.25 -6.15
N GLN A 148 -0.14 13.25 -5.66
CA GLN A 148 -0.43 13.84 -4.35
C GLN A 148 -1.73 14.64 -4.39
N GLY A 149 -2.03 15.31 -5.51
CA GLY A 149 -3.33 15.94 -5.73
C GLY A 149 -4.50 14.94 -5.62
N GLN A 150 -4.35 13.73 -6.16
CA GLN A 150 -5.35 12.68 -6.02
C GLN A 150 -5.44 12.14 -4.58
N VAL A 151 -4.32 11.94 -3.89
CA VAL A 151 -4.31 11.57 -2.47
C VAL A 151 -5.05 12.63 -1.64
N ASN A 152 -4.76 13.91 -1.86
CA ASN A 152 -5.44 15.00 -1.18
C ASN A 152 -6.94 15.00 -1.46
N LYS A 153 -7.36 14.74 -2.71
CA LYS A 153 -8.79 14.61 -3.05
C LYS A 153 -9.48 13.56 -2.20
N VAL A 154 -8.90 12.35 -2.15
CA VAL A 154 -9.40 11.24 -1.33
C VAL A 154 -9.55 11.65 0.13
N LEU A 155 -8.54 12.30 0.70
CA LEU A 155 -8.57 12.70 2.11
C LEU A 155 -9.56 13.85 2.38
N ILE A 156 -9.73 14.80 1.45
CA ILE A 156 -10.73 15.87 1.56
C ILE A 156 -12.15 15.27 1.58
N GLU A 157 -12.43 14.34 0.66
CA GLU A 157 -13.75 13.70 0.53
C GLU A 157 -14.13 12.86 1.77
N ASN A 158 -13.14 12.41 2.55
CA ASN A 158 -13.32 11.57 3.72
C ASN A 158 -12.92 12.26 5.04
N TYR A 159 -12.70 13.58 5.03
CA TYR A 159 -12.08 14.26 6.18
C TYR A 159 -12.92 14.23 7.45
N GLU A 160 -14.25 14.31 7.35
CA GLU A 160 -15.11 14.25 8.54
C GLU A 160 -14.95 12.91 9.27
N GLN A 161 -14.87 11.79 8.54
CA GLN A 161 -14.60 10.48 9.13
C GLN A 161 -13.22 10.44 9.80
N ILE A 162 -12.20 11.00 9.17
CA ILE A 162 -10.83 11.03 9.73
C ILE A 162 -10.79 11.87 11.01
N LYS A 163 -11.48 13.00 11.02
CA LYS A 163 -11.52 13.95 12.14
C LYS A 163 -12.26 13.40 13.37
N GLU A 164 -13.28 12.56 13.15
CA GLU A 164 -14.06 11.93 14.23
C GLU A 164 -13.39 10.67 14.81
N ALA A 165 -12.34 10.16 14.17
CA ALA A 165 -11.65 8.95 14.61
C ALA A 165 -10.75 9.19 15.83
N ASP A 166 -10.61 8.16 16.67
CA ASP A 166 -9.72 8.18 17.85
C ASP A 166 -8.25 8.42 17.47
N ASN A 167 -7.85 7.97 16.28
CA ASN A 167 -6.51 8.17 15.73
C ASN A 167 -6.60 8.53 14.24
N ASP A 168 -6.35 9.79 13.93
CA ASP A 168 -6.45 10.36 12.58
C ASP A 168 -5.43 9.77 11.60
N VAL A 169 -4.23 9.39 12.07
CA VAL A 169 -3.21 8.74 11.25
C VAL A 169 -3.66 7.35 10.80
N ILE A 170 -4.15 6.53 11.74
CA ILE A 170 -4.69 5.20 11.42
C ILE A 170 -5.90 5.35 10.50
N ALA A 171 -6.84 6.24 10.83
CA ALA A 171 -8.01 6.49 9.99
C ALA A 171 -7.62 6.93 8.56
N THR A 172 -6.59 7.77 8.42
CA THR A 172 -6.06 8.18 7.11
C THR A 172 -5.49 6.99 6.33
N THR A 173 -4.78 6.07 6.99
CA THR A 173 -4.32 4.82 6.38
C THR A 173 -5.49 3.95 5.95
N GLU A 174 -6.52 3.78 6.78
CA GLU A 174 -7.71 2.99 6.43
C GLU A 174 -8.49 3.60 5.24
N ILE A 175 -8.60 4.93 5.18
CA ILE A 175 -9.19 5.63 4.02
C ILE A 175 -8.40 5.32 2.75
N GLY A 176 -7.07 5.27 2.83
CA GLY A 176 -6.21 4.88 1.71
C GLY A 176 -6.42 3.45 1.23
N TYR A 177 -6.88 2.53 2.11
CA TYR A 177 -7.19 1.15 1.75
C TYR A 177 -8.54 1.01 1.03
N ASN A 178 -9.49 1.89 1.33
CA ASN A 178 -10.85 1.85 0.78
C ASN A 178 -10.99 2.48 -0.62
N GLN A 179 -9.88 2.77 -1.31
CA GLN A 179 -9.85 3.39 -2.64
C GLN A 179 -9.80 2.39 -3.79
#